data_AF-A0A956S7T1-F1
#
_entry.id   AF-A0A956S7T1-F1
#
_cell.length_a   1.000
_cell.length_b   1.000
_cell.length_c   1.000
_cell.angle_alpha   90.00
_cell.angle_beta   90.00
_cell.angle_gamma   90.00
#
_symmetry.space_group_name_H-M   'P 1'
#
loop_
_entity.id
_entity.type
_entity.pdbx_description
1 polymer ?
#
loop_
_entity_poly.entity_id
_entity_poly.type
_entity_poly.pdbx_seq_one_letter_code
_entity_poly.pdbx_strand_id
1 'polypeptide(L)'
;IEVRIPLSERDAMMEFLHNLGIRVLNESTSANDIKDQYEDLDAKLATLTKTKDRFEELYDQAETVEEILKVQSQLLNLQRQIDKLTGRIKELEGKTDTTLISVSLTTDELALGYTPGDPWAPQNTLKLATRSLNMTFRDIGDFAIWAGVYALIWLPLLGAGIVLVKMLNNKSKDKSKK
;
A
#
# COMPACT_ATOMS: atom_id res chain seq x y z
N ILE A 1 -5.45 -3.92 7.78
CA ILE A 1 -5.31 -5.09 8.67
C ILE A 1 -4.15 -5.91 8.15
N GLU A 2 -3.22 -6.25 9.02
CA GLU A 2 -2.07 -7.10 8.65
C GLU A 2 -2.29 -8.49 9.24
N VAL A 3 -2.30 -9.51 8.39
CA VAL A 3 -2.49 -10.90 8.79
C VAL A 3 -1.25 -11.68 8.37
N ARG A 4 -0.62 -12.34 9.34
CA ARG A 4 0.49 -13.27 9.07
C ARG A 4 -0.10 -14.66 8.92
N ILE A 5 0.16 -15.31 7.79
CA ILE A 5 -0.32 -16.65 7.48
C ILE A 5 0.81 -17.56 7.02
N PRO A 6 0.70 -18.88 7.20
CA PRO A 6 1.64 -19.83 6.61
C PRO A 6 1.70 -19.69 5.08
N LEU A 7 2.88 -19.87 4.49
CA LEU A 7 3.06 -19.88 3.02
C LEU A 7 2.16 -20.94 2.34
N SER A 8 1.97 -22.09 2.98
CA SER A 8 1.13 -23.18 2.47
C SER A 8 -0.35 -22.82 2.39
N GLU A 9 -0.81 -21.87 3.20
CA GLU A 9 -2.21 -21.45 3.26
C GLU A 9 -2.46 -20.15 2.47
N ARG A 10 -1.42 -19.61 1.84
CA ARG A 10 -1.49 -18.36 1.06
C ARG A 10 -2.55 -18.42 -0.03
N ASP A 11 -2.49 -19.45 -0.86
CA ASP A 11 -3.37 -19.56 -2.03
C ASP A 11 -4.84 -19.71 -1.61
N ALA A 12 -5.09 -20.49 -0.56
CA ALA A 12 -6.43 -20.69 0.01
C ALA A 12 -6.99 -19.39 0.64
N MET A 13 -6.16 -18.62 1.36
CA MET A 13 -6.58 -17.34 1.92
C MET A 13 -6.87 -16.31 0.83
N MET A 14 -6.07 -16.27 -0.23
CA MET A 14 -6.29 -15.36 -1.37
C MET A 14 -7.59 -15.69 -2.10
N GLU A 15 -7.87 -16.98 -2.33
CA GLU A 15 -9.12 -17.43 -2.92
C GLU A 15 -10.33 -17.08 -2.04
N PHE A 16 -10.20 -17.23 -0.72
CA PHE A 16 -11.22 -16.83 0.25
C PHE A 16 -11.49 -15.31 0.23
N LEU A 17 -10.44 -14.49 0.21
CA LEU A 17 -10.57 -13.02 0.17
C LEU A 17 -11.18 -12.54 -1.15
N HIS A 18 -10.80 -13.16 -2.28
CA HIS A 18 -11.40 -12.89 -3.59
C HIS A 18 -12.89 -13.22 -3.62
N ASN A 19 -13.28 -14.37 -3.08
CA ASN A 19 -14.70 -14.79 -3.02
C ASN A 19 -15.56 -13.87 -2.13
N LEU A 20 -14.95 -13.17 -1.16
CA LEU A 20 -15.62 -12.20 -0.30
C LEU A 20 -15.67 -10.78 -0.89
N GLY A 21 -15.15 -10.56 -2.11
CA GLY A 21 -15.09 -9.23 -2.73
C GLY A 21 -14.09 -8.28 -2.06
N ILE A 22 -13.18 -8.81 -1.24
CA ILE A 22 -12.19 -8.03 -0.51
C ILE A 22 -10.94 -7.89 -1.37
N ARG A 23 -10.61 -6.66 -1.79
CA ARG A 23 -9.43 -6.39 -2.60
C ARG A 23 -8.17 -6.29 -1.75
N VAL A 24 -7.18 -7.12 -2.04
CA VAL A 24 -5.83 -7.02 -1.45
C VAL A 24 -5.06 -5.90 -2.17
N LEU A 25 -4.68 -4.85 -1.44
CA LEU A 25 -3.99 -3.69 -2.02
C LEU A 25 -2.47 -3.86 -2.09
N ASN A 26 -1.89 -4.67 -1.21
CA ASN A 26 -0.44 -4.82 -1.13
C ASN A 26 -0.08 -6.24 -0.65
N GLU A 27 0.64 -6.97 -1.51
CA GLU A 27 1.24 -8.26 -1.20
C GLU A 27 2.75 -8.04 -1.07
N SER A 28 3.29 -8.23 0.14
CA SER A 28 4.74 -8.22 0.34
C SER A 28 5.21 -9.64 0.59
N THR A 29 5.74 -10.26 -0.47
CA THR A 29 6.38 -11.58 -0.36
C THR A 29 7.86 -11.39 -0.05
N SER A 30 8.23 -11.50 1.23
CA SER A 30 9.63 -11.41 1.68
C SER A 30 10.41 -12.73 1.59
N ALA A 31 9.85 -13.76 0.94
CA ALA A 31 10.40 -15.12 0.94
C ALA A 31 11.77 -15.25 0.22
N ASN A 32 11.99 -14.49 -0.87
CA ASN A 32 13.22 -14.61 -1.66
C ASN A 32 14.45 -14.02 -0.95
N ASP A 33 14.32 -12.87 -0.30
CA ASP A 33 15.42 -12.21 0.43
C ASP A 33 15.90 -13.05 1.63
N ILE A 34 14.98 -13.79 2.27
CA ILE A 34 15.34 -14.67 3.40
C ILE A 34 16.11 -15.90 2.94
N LYS A 35 15.83 -16.43 1.73
CA LYS A 35 16.53 -17.60 1.19
C LYS A 35 18.01 -17.31 0.93
N ASP A 36 18.32 -16.17 0.32
CA ASP A 36 19.71 -15.76 0.06
C ASP A 36 20.47 -15.54 1.38
N GLN A 37 19.81 -14.97 2.39
CA GLN A 37 20.37 -14.82 3.73
C GLN A 37 20.62 -16.17 4.41
N TYR A 38 19.78 -17.18 4.20
CA TYR A 38 19.98 -18.52 4.76
C TYR A 38 21.23 -19.19 4.17
N GLU A 39 21.39 -19.14 2.84
CA GLU A 39 22.53 -19.78 2.15
C GLU A 39 23.88 -19.18 2.58
N ASP A 40 23.96 -17.85 2.74
CA ASP A 40 25.17 -17.17 3.24
C ASP A 40 25.51 -17.56 4.69
N LEU A 41 24.49 -17.71 5.55
CA LEU A 41 24.70 -18.12 6.94
C LEU A 41 25.15 -19.58 7.07
N ASP A 42 24.61 -20.47 6.24
CA ASP A 42 25.00 -21.89 6.21
C ASP A 42 26.45 -22.06 5.73
N ALA A 43 26.86 -21.33 4.69
CA ALA A 43 28.25 -21.32 4.22
C ALA A 43 29.24 -20.83 5.30
N LYS A 44 28.85 -19.81 6.07
CA LYS A 44 29.63 -19.32 7.22
C LYS A 44 29.71 -20.33 8.34
N LEU A 45 28.61 -21.00 8.66
CA LEU A 45 28.55 -22.05 9.68
C LEU A 45 29.47 -23.22 9.32
N ALA A 46 29.44 -23.67 8.06
CA ALA A 46 30.30 -24.73 7.56
C ALA A 46 31.79 -24.35 7.66
N THR A 47 32.14 -23.09 7.35
CA THR A 47 33.51 -22.58 7.45
C THR A 47 34.00 -22.55 8.90
N LEU A 48 33.18 -22.06 9.83
CA LEU A 48 33.53 -22.01 11.25
C LEU A 48 33.64 -23.40 11.86
N THR A 49 32.79 -24.34 11.46
CA THR A 49 32.84 -25.74 11.91
C THR A 49 34.14 -26.40 11.47
N LYS A 50 34.50 -26.30 10.19
CA LYS A 50 35.80 -26.79 9.69
C LYS A 50 36.99 -26.15 10.41
N THR A 51 36.90 -24.85 10.71
CA THR A 51 37.94 -24.16 11.46
C THR A 51 38.03 -24.72 12.88
N LYS A 52 36.90 -24.96 13.54
CA LYS A 52 36.84 -25.58 14.87
C LYS A 52 37.48 -26.96 14.86
N ASP A 53 37.15 -27.82 13.90
CA ASP A 53 37.72 -29.17 13.77
C ASP A 53 39.25 -29.10 13.65
N ARG A 54 39.77 -28.16 12.86
CA ARG A 54 41.22 -27.94 12.73
C ARG A 54 41.86 -27.46 14.04
N PHE A 55 41.16 -26.65 14.83
CA PHE A 55 41.62 -26.23 16.15
C PHE A 55 41.55 -27.37 17.18
N GLU A 56 40.61 -28.31 17.05
CA GLU A 56 40.56 -29.53 17.86
C GLU A 56 41.77 -30.43 17.55
N GLU A 57 42.14 -30.59 16.27
CA GLU A 57 43.38 -31.31 15.91
C GLU A 57 44.63 -30.66 16.50
N LEU A 58 44.70 -29.32 16.51
CA LEU A 58 45.80 -28.58 17.14
C LEU A 58 45.78 -28.69 18.67
N TYR A 59 44.61 -28.83 19.27
CA TYR A 59 44.45 -29.06 20.71
C TYR A 59 45.05 -30.41 21.11
N ASP A 60 44.77 -31.46 20.33
CA ASP A 60 45.29 -32.80 20.58
C ASP A 60 46.81 -32.91 20.39
N GLN A 61 47.40 -32.02 19.59
CA GLN A 61 48.85 -31.94 19.33
C GLN A 61 49.59 -31.00 20.29
N ALA A 62 48.89 -30.24 21.13
CA ALA A 62 49.53 -29.27 22.01
C ALA A 62 50.23 -29.95 23.19
N GLU A 63 51.53 -29.68 23.37
CA GLU A 63 52.35 -30.31 24.41
C GLU A 63 52.48 -29.45 25.68
N THR A 64 52.32 -28.13 25.55
CA THR A 64 52.47 -27.21 26.69
C THR A 64 51.13 -26.72 27.22
N VAL A 65 51.05 -26.48 28.53
CA VAL A 65 49.84 -25.93 29.18
C VAL A 65 49.46 -24.57 28.60
N GLU A 66 50.43 -23.74 28.23
CA GLU A 66 50.15 -22.42 27.63
C GLU A 66 49.51 -22.54 26.24
N GLU A 67 49.96 -23.48 25.42
CA GLU A 67 49.36 -23.76 24.10
C GLU A 67 47.94 -24.32 24.24
N ILE A 68 47.73 -25.29 25.15
CA ILE A 68 46.42 -25.86 25.45
C ILE A 68 45.42 -24.76 25.84
N LEU A 69 45.80 -23.86 26.75
CA LEU A 69 44.94 -22.75 27.19
C LEU A 69 44.63 -21.76 26.06
N LYS A 70 45.61 -21.48 25.19
CA LYS A 70 45.42 -20.61 24.02
C LYS A 70 44.44 -21.24 23.02
N VAL A 71 44.63 -22.51 22.67
CA VAL A 71 43.76 -23.24 21.74
C VAL A 71 42.35 -23.38 22.31
N GLN A 72 42.22 -23.72 23.60
CA GLN A 72 40.92 -23.81 24.28
C GLN A 72 40.15 -22.48 24.27
N SER A 73 40.85 -21.35 24.48
CA SER A 73 40.23 -20.02 24.40
C SER A 73 39.69 -19.73 23.00
N GLN A 74 40.43 -20.11 21.95
CA GLN A 74 39.98 -19.96 20.56
C GLN A 74 38.81 -20.90 20.23
N LEU A 75 38.85 -22.15 20.69
CA LEU A 75 37.74 -23.10 20.53
C LEU A 75 36.46 -22.60 21.18
N LEU A 76 36.54 -22.05 22.39
CA LEU A 76 35.39 -21.41 23.05
C LEU A 76 34.86 -20.20 22.27
N ASN A 77 35.75 -19.44 21.63
CA ASN A 77 35.35 -18.32 20.78
C ASN A 77 34.60 -18.82 19.53
N LEU A 78 35.16 -19.79 18.83
CA LEU A 78 34.54 -20.41 17.64
C LEU A 78 33.18 -21.04 18.00
N GLN A 79 33.09 -21.77 19.11
CA GLN A 79 31.84 -22.36 19.57
C GLN A 79 30.77 -21.30 19.80
N ARG A 80 31.10 -20.18 20.47
CA ARG A 80 30.14 -19.08 20.66
C ARG A 80 29.67 -18.47 19.34
N GLN A 81 30.55 -18.39 18.33
CA GLN A 81 30.17 -17.90 17.01
C GLN A 81 29.22 -18.87 16.29
N ILE A 82 29.51 -20.18 16.37
CA ILE A 82 28.67 -21.26 15.85
C ILE A 82 27.28 -21.23 16.50
N ASP A 83 27.21 -21.15 17.84
CA ASP A 83 25.93 -21.11 18.57
C ASP A 83 25.09 -19.90 18.17
N LYS A 84 25.74 -18.73 18.01
CA LYS A 84 25.08 -17.51 17.57
C LYS A 84 24.52 -17.64 16.15
N LEU A 85 25.29 -18.19 15.22
CA LEU A 85 24.84 -18.43 13.84
C LEU A 85 23.71 -19.46 13.79
N THR A 86 23.85 -20.56 14.51
CA THR A 86 22.82 -21.61 14.62
C THR A 86 21.51 -21.05 15.17
N GLY A 87 21.58 -20.21 16.21
CA GLY A 87 20.40 -19.52 16.75
C GLY A 87 19.74 -18.59 15.73
N ARG A 88 20.53 -17.89 14.91
CA ARG A 88 20.02 -17.02 13.85
C ARG A 88 19.36 -17.81 12.71
N ILE A 89 19.96 -18.92 12.30
CA ILE A 89 19.39 -19.82 11.28
C ILE A 89 18.03 -20.33 11.77
N LYS A 90 17.94 -20.83 13.01
CA LYS A 90 16.69 -21.30 13.61
C LYS A 90 15.62 -20.21 13.70
N GLU A 91 16.02 -18.98 13.99
CA GLU A 91 15.11 -17.81 13.98
C GLU A 91 14.56 -17.54 12.58
N LEU A 92 15.40 -17.64 11.54
CA LEU A 92 15.00 -17.43 10.16
C LEU A 92 14.09 -18.56 9.67
N GLU A 93 14.42 -19.83 9.94
CA GLU A 93 13.54 -20.98 9.62
C GLU A 93 12.11 -20.75 10.13
N GLY A 94 11.96 -20.35 11.41
CA GLY A 94 10.64 -20.05 11.99
C GLY A 94 9.92 -18.84 11.36
N LYS A 95 10.64 -17.94 10.68
CA LYS A 95 10.05 -16.80 9.95
C LYS A 95 9.76 -17.12 8.49
N THR A 96 10.50 -18.05 7.88
CA THR A 96 10.42 -18.38 6.45
C THR A 96 9.09 -19.06 6.13
N ASP A 97 8.49 -19.77 7.08
CA ASP A 97 7.18 -20.42 6.92
C ASP A 97 5.99 -19.44 6.86
N THR A 98 6.22 -18.14 7.06
CA THR A 98 5.12 -17.16 7.23
C THR A 98 5.19 -15.99 6.24
N THR A 99 4.06 -15.68 5.60
CA THR A 99 3.85 -14.52 4.72
C THR A 99 3.00 -13.47 5.42
N LEU A 100 3.34 -12.19 5.22
CA LEU A 100 2.55 -11.07 5.72
C LEU A 100 1.64 -10.55 4.60
N ILE A 101 0.32 -10.70 4.76
CA ILE A 101 -0.67 -10.13 3.85
C ILE A 101 -1.24 -8.85 4.49
N SER A 102 -1.10 -7.73 3.79
CA SER A 102 -1.71 -6.46 4.20
C SER A 102 -3.03 -6.26 3.45
N VAL A 103 -4.14 -6.47 4.16
CA VAL A 103 -5.49 -6.30 3.64
C VAL A 103 -6.00 -4.91 4.02
N SER A 104 -6.33 -4.09 3.03
CA SER A 104 -7.03 -2.83 3.26
C SER A 104 -8.51 -3.01 2.94
N LEU A 105 -9.34 -2.93 3.97
CA LEU A 105 -10.79 -3.03 3.84
C LEU A 105 -11.33 -1.63 3.52
N THR A 106 -11.80 -1.44 2.29
CA THR A 106 -12.58 -0.26 1.91
C THR A 106 -14.02 -0.69 1.69
N THR A 107 -14.95 -0.08 2.43
CA THR A 107 -16.40 -0.36 2.35
C THR A 107 -17.05 0.22 1.09
N ASP A 108 -16.32 1.02 0.31
CA ASP A 108 -16.81 1.61 -0.94
C ASP A 108 -16.04 1.01 -2.13
N GLU A 109 -16.57 -0.09 -2.67
CA GLU A 109 -16.11 -0.74 -3.90
C GLU A 109 -15.97 0.26 -5.07
N LEU A 110 -16.69 1.39 -5.00
CA LEU A 110 -16.79 2.41 -6.04
C LEU A 110 -15.83 3.60 -5.85
N ALA A 111 -15.20 3.74 -4.68
CA ALA A 111 -14.17 4.75 -4.44
C ALA A 111 -12.80 4.35 -5.01
N LEU A 112 -12.67 3.11 -5.44
CA LEU A 112 -11.48 2.59 -6.07
C LEU A 112 -11.55 2.92 -7.55
N GLY A 113 -10.89 4.00 -7.95
CA GLY A 113 -10.78 4.40 -9.35
C GLY A 113 -10.27 3.25 -10.24
N TYR A 114 -10.60 3.33 -11.52
CA TYR A 114 -10.25 2.36 -12.55
C TYR A 114 -8.75 2.05 -12.53
N THR A 115 -8.37 0.82 -12.18
CA THR A 115 -7.00 0.30 -12.33
C THR A 115 -6.81 -0.22 -13.76
N PRO A 116 -5.74 0.15 -14.48
CA PRO A 116 -5.45 -0.41 -15.80
C PRO A 116 -5.21 -1.93 -15.70
N GLY A 117 -6.15 -2.74 -16.20
CA GLY A 117 -6.03 -4.20 -16.23
C GLY A 117 -7.28 -4.98 -15.82
N ASP A 118 -8.24 -4.35 -15.17
CA ASP A 118 -9.51 -5.02 -14.82
C ASP A 118 -10.38 -5.25 -16.07
N PRO A 119 -10.97 -6.45 -16.26
CA PRO A 119 -11.96 -6.68 -17.30
C PRO A 119 -13.14 -5.73 -17.15
N TRP A 120 -13.68 -5.23 -18.27
CA TRP A 120 -14.82 -4.32 -18.24
C TRP A 120 -16.01 -4.94 -17.47
N ALA A 121 -16.41 -4.29 -16.38
CA ALA A 121 -17.46 -4.75 -15.46
C ALA A 121 -18.73 -3.89 -15.61
N PRO A 122 -19.66 -4.22 -16.53
CA PRO A 122 -20.83 -3.38 -16.86
C PRO A 122 -21.75 -3.14 -15.65
N GLN A 123 -21.84 -4.09 -14.73
CA GLN A 123 -22.62 -3.98 -13.50
C GLN A 123 -22.10 -2.90 -12.53
N ASN A 124 -20.78 -2.72 -12.44
CA ASN A 124 -20.18 -1.68 -11.59
C ASN A 124 -20.35 -0.31 -12.24
N THR A 125 -20.22 -0.23 -13.56
CA THR A 125 -20.51 0.97 -14.33
C THR A 125 -21.97 1.41 -14.17
N LEU A 126 -22.93 0.47 -14.12
CA LEU A 126 -24.35 0.79 -13.91
C LEU A 126 -24.59 1.37 -12.51
N LYS A 127 -23.99 0.80 -11.46
CA LYS A 127 -24.08 1.34 -10.08
C LYS A 127 -23.45 2.73 -9.96
N LEU A 128 -22.31 2.95 -10.62
CA LEU A 128 -21.68 4.26 -10.70
C LEU A 128 -22.58 5.27 -11.41
N ALA A 129 -23.19 4.86 -12.53
CA ALA A 129 -24.08 5.71 -13.32
C ALA A 129 -25.36 6.11 -12.58
N THR A 130 -25.97 5.20 -11.80
CA THR A 130 -27.16 5.52 -11.00
C THR A 130 -26.82 6.45 -9.83
N ARG A 131 -25.67 6.23 -9.17
CA ARG A 131 -25.18 7.13 -8.11
C ARG A 131 -24.86 8.52 -8.67
N SER A 132 -24.16 8.60 -9.80
CA SER A 132 -23.85 9.88 -10.45
C SER A 132 -25.10 10.59 -10.92
N LEU A 133 -26.09 9.86 -11.46
CA LEU A 133 -27.38 10.43 -11.86
C LEU A 133 -28.07 11.13 -10.69
N ASN A 134 -28.15 10.47 -9.52
CA ASN A 134 -28.77 11.07 -8.34
C ASN A 134 -28.01 12.29 -7.81
N MET A 135 -26.68 12.29 -7.90
CA MET A 135 -25.87 13.47 -7.58
C MET A 135 -26.13 14.61 -8.56
N THR A 136 -26.16 14.33 -9.87
CA THR A 136 -26.48 15.33 -10.90
C THR A 136 -27.87 15.92 -10.71
N PHE A 137 -28.88 15.14 -10.30
CA PHE A 137 -30.21 15.69 -9.98
C PHE A 137 -30.19 16.68 -8.82
N ARG A 138 -29.37 16.41 -7.78
CA ARG A 138 -29.20 17.33 -6.65
C ARG A 138 -28.49 18.60 -7.10
N ASP A 139 -27.43 18.48 -7.89
CA ASP A 139 -26.65 19.61 -8.41
C ASP A 139 -27.49 20.52 -9.33
N ILE A 140 -28.35 19.92 -10.17
CA ILE A 140 -29.31 20.66 -11.00
C ILE A 140 -30.33 21.40 -10.12
N GLY A 141 -30.81 20.75 -9.05
CA GLY A 141 -31.70 21.38 -8.08
C GLY A 141 -31.05 22.58 -7.40
N ASP A 142 -29.82 22.43 -6.92
CA ASP A 142 -29.06 23.51 -6.28
C ASP A 142 -28.78 24.64 -7.27
N PHE A 143 -28.41 24.32 -8.52
CA PHE A 143 -28.26 25.32 -9.57
C PHE A 143 -29.55 26.10 -9.83
N ALA A 144 -30.71 25.42 -9.87
CA ALA A 144 -32.00 26.07 -10.07
C ALA A 144 -32.36 27.02 -8.92
N ILE A 145 -32.05 26.64 -7.67
CA ILE A 145 -32.24 27.50 -6.49
C ILE A 145 -31.37 28.76 -6.62
N TRP A 146 -30.08 28.61 -6.91
CA TRP A 146 -29.17 29.73 -7.12
C TRP A 146 -29.61 30.63 -8.28
N ALA A 147 -30.01 30.06 -9.41
CA ALA A 147 -30.51 30.80 -10.56
C ALA A 147 -31.77 31.61 -10.21
N GLY A 148 -32.69 31.06 -9.41
CA GLY A 148 -33.88 31.76 -8.93
C GLY A 148 -33.54 32.95 -8.03
N VAL A 149 -32.61 32.78 -7.08
CA VAL A 149 -32.14 33.86 -6.20
C VAL A 149 -31.49 34.99 -7.00
N TYR A 150 -30.60 34.64 -7.94
CA TYR A 150 -29.95 35.65 -8.78
C TYR A 150 -30.94 36.33 -9.73
N ALA A 151 -31.93 35.62 -10.27
CA ALA A 151 -32.95 36.20 -11.13
C ALA A 151 -33.72 37.32 -10.40
N LEU A 152 -34.03 37.17 -9.11
CA LEU A 152 -34.68 38.21 -8.32
C LEU A 152 -33.87 39.52 -8.22
N ILE A 153 -32.54 39.44 -8.24
CA ILE A 153 -31.65 40.61 -8.17
C ILE A 153 -31.41 41.21 -9.56
N TRP A 154 -31.12 40.38 -10.56
CA TRP A 154 -30.71 40.83 -11.89
C TRP A 154 -31.88 41.26 -12.78
N LEU A 155 -33.06 40.69 -12.62
CA LEU A 155 -34.25 40.99 -13.43
C LEU A 155 -34.75 42.44 -13.23
N PRO A 156 -34.87 42.99 -12.00
CA PRO A 156 -35.15 44.41 -11.81
C PRO A 156 -34.00 45.32 -12.27
N LEU A 157 -32.75 44.90 -12.10
CA LEU A 157 -31.56 45.66 -12.56
C LEU A 157 -31.52 45.81 -14.09
N LEU A 158 -31.79 44.72 -14.83
CA LEU A 158 -31.92 44.73 -16.28
C LEU A 158 -33.12 45.55 -16.75
N GLY A 159 -34.27 45.39 -16.09
CA GLY A 159 -35.47 46.18 -16.38
C GLY A 159 -35.24 47.68 -16.23
N ALA A 160 -34.59 48.09 -15.13
CA ALA A 160 -34.21 49.48 -14.90
C ALA A 160 -33.23 50.00 -15.96
N GLY A 161 -32.23 49.20 -16.34
CA GLY A 161 -31.27 49.54 -17.39
C GLY A 161 -31.94 49.81 -18.75
N ILE A 162 -32.88 48.96 -19.17
CA ILE A 162 -33.62 49.12 -20.44
C ILE A 162 -34.48 50.40 -20.42
N VAL A 163 -35.17 50.68 -19.31
CA VAL A 163 -35.97 51.91 -19.16
C VAL A 163 -35.08 53.15 -19.24
N LEU A 164 -33.91 53.11 -18.61
CA LEU A 164 -32.95 54.22 -18.58
C LEU A 164 -32.35 54.49 -19.98
N VAL A 165 -32.02 53.44 -20.74
CA VAL A 165 -31.60 53.55 -22.15
C VAL A 165 -32.71 54.15 -23.01
N LYS A 166 -33.97 53.73 -22.82
CA LYS A 166 -35.11 54.26 -23.55
C LYS A 166 -35.35 55.75 -23.24
N MET A 167 -35.18 56.17 -21.98
CA MET A 167 -35.25 57.58 -21.59
C MET A 167 -34.14 58.43 -22.22
N LEU A 168 -32.90 57.94 -22.22
CA LEU A 168 -31.77 58.66 -22.84
C LEU A 168 -31.94 58.80 -24.36
N ASN A 169 -32.43 57.76 -25.03
CA ASN A 169 -32.68 57.79 -26.47
C ASN A 169 -33.85 58.73 -26.84
N ASN A 170 -34.88 58.82 -25.99
CA ASN A 170 -36.02 59.71 -26.23
C ASN A 170 -35.66 61.20 -26.00
N LYS A 171 -34.77 61.51 -25.03
CA LYS A 171 -34.24 62.86 -24.81
C LYS A 171 -33.35 63.37 -25.96
N SER A 172 -32.67 62.47 -26.68
CA SER A 172 -31.86 62.84 -27.84
C SER A 172 -32.71 63.30 -29.04
N LYS A 173 -33.90 62.70 -29.24
CA LYS A 173 -34.82 63.08 -30.31
C LYS A 173 -35.47 64.45 -30.11
N ASP A 174 -35.69 64.88 -28.87
CA ASP A 174 -36.32 66.16 -28.55
C ASP A 174 -35.38 67.37 -28.73
N LYS A 175 -34.05 67.15 -28.65
CA LYS A 175 -33.04 68.19 -28.94
C LYS A 175 -32.75 68.39 -30.43
N SER A 176 -33.19 67.49 -31.31
CA SER A 176 -32.99 67.62 -32.77
C SER A 176 -34.13 68.39 -33.47
N LYS A 177 -35.18 68.79 -32.74
CA LYS A 177 -36.35 69.50 -33.28
C LYS A 177 -36.49 70.94 -32.78
N LYS A 178 -35.44 71.51 -32.18
CA LYS A 178 -35.38 72.92 -31.81
C LYS A 178 -34.26 73.63 -32.55
#